data_AF-A0A1G1ZAH9-F1
#
_entry.id   AF-A0A1G1ZAH9-F1
#
_cell.length_a   1.000
_cell.length_b   1.000
_cell.length_c   1.000
_cell.angle_alpha   90.00
_cell.angle_beta   90.00
_cell.angle_gamma   90.00
#
_symmetry.space_group_name_H-M   'P 1'
#
loop_
_entity.id
_entity.type
_entity.pdbx_description
1 polymer ?
#
loop_
_entity_poly.entity_id
_entity_poly.type
_entity_poly.pdbx_seq_one_letter_code
_entity_poly.pdbx_strand_id
1 'polypeptide(L)'
;MRYYRLSEQRVKRVIRNPFRVEEGIAEDTIAVMQPFGNKKDREIWVMVADTKEKRRVISAWIYPGRTRAGDPLPDEIIREFREAL
;
A
#
# COMPACT_ATOMS: atom_id res chain seq x y z
N MET A 1 -4.81 7.57 11.75
CA MET A 1 -4.34 7.79 10.36
C MET A 1 -4.89 9.13 9.85
N ARG A 2 -4.11 10.22 9.97
CA ARG A 2 -4.60 11.59 9.74
C ARG A 2 -4.48 12.06 8.28
N TYR A 3 -3.50 11.56 7.52
CA TYR A 3 -3.18 12.08 6.19
C TYR A 3 -4.24 11.75 5.11
N TYR A 4 -4.72 10.50 5.06
CA TYR A 4 -5.74 10.08 4.07
C TYR A 4 -7.16 9.89 4.66
N ARG A 5 -7.39 10.27 5.92
CA ARG A 5 -8.64 9.98 6.66
C ARG A 5 -9.08 8.51 6.59
N LEU A 6 -8.14 7.59 6.42
CA LEU A 6 -8.41 6.15 6.43
C LEU A 6 -8.77 5.70 7.85
N SER A 7 -9.93 5.07 8.00
CA SER A 7 -10.31 4.48 9.28
C SER A 7 -9.50 3.22 9.55
N GLU A 8 -9.28 2.89 10.83
CA GLU A 8 -8.61 1.65 11.21
C GLU A 8 -9.35 0.42 10.68
N GLN A 9 -10.68 0.45 10.70
CA GLN A 9 -11.50 -0.63 10.15
C GLN A 9 -11.24 -0.82 8.66
N ARG A 10 -11.08 0.28 7.90
CA ARG A 10 -10.77 0.19 6.46
C ARG A 10 -9.41 -0.46 6.23
N VAL A 11 -8.39 -0.08 6.99
CA VAL A 11 -7.05 -0.70 6.89
C VAL A 11 -7.07 -2.17 7.30
N LYS A 12 -7.73 -2.50 8.41
CA LYS A 12 -7.92 -3.90 8.84
C LYS A 12 -8.63 -4.73 7.77
N ARG A 13 -9.60 -4.16 7.05
CA ARG A 13 -10.30 -4.84 5.94
C ARG A 13 -9.36 -5.15 4.78
N VAL A 14 -8.51 -4.20 4.38
CA VAL A 14 -7.53 -4.40 3.31
C VAL A 14 -6.57 -5.53 3.68
N ILE A 15 -6.10 -5.57 4.92
CA ILE A 15 -5.20 -6.62 5.42
C ILE A 15 -5.89 -7.99 5.48
N ARG A 16 -7.15 -8.05 5.94
CA ARG A 16 -7.86 -9.32 6.15
C ARG A 16 -8.34 -9.99 4.86
N ASN A 17 -8.67 -9.20 3.84
CA ASN A 17 -9.19 -9.71 2.58
C ASN A 17 -8.58 -8.92 1.40
N PRO A 18 -7.27 -9.03 1.16
CA PRO A 18 -6.62 -8.26 0.11
C PRO A 18 -7.15 -8.69 -1.27
N PHE A 19 -7.32 -7.73 -2.17
CA PHE A 19 -7.57 -8.03 -3.58
C PHE A 19 -6.27 -8.43 -4.28
N ARG A 20 -5.15 -7.81 -3.89
CA ARG A 20 -3.81 -8.13 -4.39
C ARG A 20 -2.78 -8.02 -3.26
N VAL A 21 -1.77 -8.87 -3.34
CA VAL A 21 -0.62 -8.92 -2.44
C VAL A 21 0.64 -8.84 -3.30
N GLU A 22 1.55 -7.96 -2.93
CA GLU A 22 2.83 -7.73 -3.58
C GLU A 22 3.96 -7.64 -2.56
N GLU A 23 5.19 -7.76 -3.04
CA GLU A 23 6.37 -7.45 -2.25
C GLU A 23 6.37 -5.97 -1.87
N GLY A 24 6.69 -5.67 -0.61
CA GLY A 24 6.81 -4.30 -0.16
C GLY A 24 8.10 -3.66 -0.64
N ILE A 25 8.12 -2.32 -0.69
CA ILE A 25 9.31 -1.58 -1.13
C ILE A 25 10.48 -1.68 -0.13
N ALA A 26 10.16 -1.91 1.15
CA ALA A 26 11.16 -2.14 2.18
C ALA A 26 11.37 -3.64 2.38
N GLU A 27 12.59 -4.03 2.73
CA GLU A 27 12.95 -5.41 3.07
C GLU A 27 11.99 -5.99 4.13
N ASP A 28 11.67 -7.28 3.99
CA ASP A 28 10.77 -8.03 4.89
C ASP A 28 9.37 -7.41 5.09
N THR A 29 8.89 -6.67 4.09
CA THR A 29 7.53 -6.13 4.10
C THR A 29 6.69 -6.68 2.94
N ILE A 30 5.37 -6.72 3.15
CA ILE A 30 4.40 -7.03 2.10
C ILE A 30 3.46 -5.85 1.92
N ALA A 31 3.12 -5.56 0.66
CA ALA A 31 2.14 -4.57 0.28
C ALA A 31 0.82 -5.27 -0.08
N VAL A 32 -0.26 -4.89 0.59
CA VAL A 32 -1.60 -5.44 0.35
C VAL A 32 -2.55 -4.33 -0.07
N MET A 33 -3.45 -4.63 -1.00
CA MET A 33 -4.33 -3.60 -1.56
C MET A 33 -5.78 -4.04 -1.79
N GLN A 34 -6.70 -3.07 -1.79
CA GLN A 34 -8.07 -3.23 -2.31
C GLN A 34 -8.50 -2.04 -3.17
N PRO A 35 -9.32 -2.25 -4.21
CA PRO A 35 -9.95 -1.15 -4.93
C PRO A 35 -10.86 -0.32 -4.01
N PHE A 36 -10.90 0.99 -4.23
CA PHE A 36 -11.57 1.96 -3.39
C PHE A 36 -12.31 3.03 -4.21
N GLY A 37 -13.38 3.58 -3.63
CA GLY A 37 -14.28 4.52 -4.28
C GLY A 37 -15.44 3.85 -5.02
N ASN A 38 -16.46 4.64 -5.36
CA ASN A 38 -17.69 4.15 -5.99
C ASN A 38 -17.42 3.51 -7.36
N LYS A 39 -16.53 4.11 -8.15
CA LYS A 39 -16.09 3.57 -9.44
C LYS A 39 -14.93 2.58 -9.34
N LYS A 40 -14.42 2.33 -8.11
CA LYS A 40 -13.20 1.55 -7.87
C LYS A 40 -12.03 2.02 -8.76
N ASP A 41 -11.92 3.33 -8.87
CA ASP A 41 -10.96 4.08 -9.68
C ASP A 41 -9.65 4.33 -8.93
N ARG A 42 -9.65 4.11 -7.61
CA ARG A 42 -8.51 4.27 -6.73
C ARG A 42 -8.20 2.97 -6.03
N GLU A 43 -7.02 2.90 -5.42
CA GLU A 43 -6.60 1.75 -4.62
C GLU A 43 -6.19 2.21 -3.24
N ILE A 44 -6.59 1.45 -2.22
CA ILE A 44 -5.99 1.59 -0.89
C ILE A 44 -4.89 0.56 -0.80
N TRP A 45 -3.70 1.03 -0.51
CA TRP A 45 -2.51 0.23 -0.25
C TRP A 45 -2.17 0.28 1.23
N VAL A 46 -1.73 -0.84 1.77
CA VAL A 46 -1.25 -0.98 3.13
C VAL A 46 0.02 -1.81 3.11
N MET A 47 1.11 -1.26 3.61
CA MET A 47 2.34 -2.00 3.80
C MET A 47 2.39 -2.53 5.23
N VAL A 48 2.66 -3.82 5.37
CA VAL A 48 2.76 -4.48 6.66
C VAL A 48 4.06 -5.25 6.77
N ALA A 49 4.58 -5.34 8.00
CA ALA A 49 5.69 -6.19 8.36
C ALA A 49 5.18 -7.24 9.35
N ASP A 50 5.47 -8.50 9.08
CA ASP A 50 5.18 -9.58 10.02
C ASP A 50 6.36 -9.79 10.94
N THR A 51 6.11 -9.67 12.24
CA THR A 51 7.09 -10.03 13.28
C THR A 51 6.64 -11.33 13.94
N LYS A 52 7.53 -11.97 14.70
CA LYS A 52 7.21 -13.22 15.42
C LYS A 52 5.96 -13.12 16.30
N GLU A 53 5.66 -11.93 16.81
CA GLU A 53 4.57 -11.72 17.78
C GLU A 53 3.32 -11.11 17.16
N LYS A 54 3.47 -10.26 16.14
CA LYS A 54 2.37 -9.48 15.57
C LYS A 54 2.65 -8.95 14.17
N ARG A 55 1.57 -8.71 13.44
CA ARG A 55 1.59 -7.93 12.20
C ARG A 55 1.59 -6.44 12.53
N ARG A 56 2.57 -5.70 12.01
CA ARG A 56 2.68 -4.23 12.14
C ARG A 56 2.29 -3.56 10.84
N VAL A 57 1.42 -2.56 10.92
CA VAL A 57 1.16 -1.66 9.78
C VAL A 57 2.26 -0.62 9.75
N ILE A 58 3.00 -0.56 8.63
CA ILE A 58 4.08 0.42 8.42
C ILE A 58 3.47 1.71 7.85
N SER A 59 2.68 1.59 6.79
CA SER A 59 2.04 2.72 6.12
C SER A 59 0.74 2.31 5.44
N ALA A 60 -0.14 3.29 5.21
CA ALA A 60 -1.38 3.11 4.46
C ALA A 60 -1.67 4.38 3.64
N TRP A 61 -1.96 4.22 2.35
CA TRP A 61 -2.16 5.33 1.42
C TRP A 61 -3.20 5.01 0.35
N ILE A 62 -3.66 6.06 -0.33
CA ILE A 62 -4.59 5.93 -1.47
C ILE A 62 -3.82 6.28 -2.73
N TYR A 63 -3.72 5.32 -3.65
CA TYR A 63 -3.19 5.55 -4.98
C TYR A 63 -4.31 6.09 -5.90
N PRO A 64 -4.10 7.21 -6.62
CA PRO A 64 -5.11 7.85 -7.44
C PRO A 64 -5.27 7.18 -8.81
N GLY A 65 -5.42 5.86 -8.84
CA GLY A 65 -5.54 5.10 -10.07
C GLY A 65 -5.64 3.59 -9.85
N ARG A 66 -5.51 2.85 -10.95
CA ARG A 66 -5.39 1.38 -10.98
C ARG A 66 -3.99 1.01 -11.42
N THR A 67 -3.31 0.22 -10.62
CA THR A 67 -1.98 -0.30 -10.93
C THR A 67 -2.10 -1.65 -11.63
N ARG A 68 -1.21 -1.95 -12.57
CA ARG A 68 -1.08 -3.32 -13.12
C ARG A 68 -0.10 -4.09 -12.26
N ALA A 69 -0.35 -5.39 -12.08
CA ALA A 69 0.52 -6.23 -11.27
C ALA A 69 1.89 -6.38 -11.95
N GLY A 70 2.97 -6.16 -11.20
CA GLY A 70 4.34 -6.31 -11.71
C GLY A 70 4.86 -5.16 -12.56
N ASP A 71 4.09 -4.07 -12.72
CA ASP A 71 4.64 -2.86 -13.32
C ASP A 71 5.65 -2.23 -12.34
N PRO A 72 6.88 -1.91 -12.79
CA PRO A 72 7.84 -1.21 -11.94
C PRO A 72 7.34 0.18 -11.58
N LEU A 73 7.87 0.74 -10.48
CA LEU A 73 7.63 2.14 -10.16
C LEU A 73 8.07 3.02 -11.35
N PRO A 74 7.31 4.08 -11.70
CA PRO A 74 7.72 5.01 -12.74
C PRO A 74 9.10 5.59 -12.45
N ASP A 75 9.93 5.71 -13.48
CA ASP A 75 11.33 6.17 -13.36
C ASP A 75 11.47 7.53 -12.68
N GLU A 76 10.47 8.41 -12.84
CA GLU A 76 10.43 9.73 -12.18
C GLU A 76 10.43 9.60 -10.66
N ILE A 77 9.66 8.67 -10.12
CA ILE A 77 9.58 8.41 -8.67
C ILE A 77 10.89 7.81 -8.16
N ILE A 78 11.50 6.91 -8.94
CA ILE A 78 12.80 6.33 -8.61
C ILE A 78 13.87 7.43 -8.55
N ARG A 79 13.84 8.38 -9.49
CA ARG A 79 14.76 9.52 -9.52
C ARG A 79 14.55 10.44 -8.31
N GLU A 80 13.31 10.80 -7.97
CA GLU A 80 13.01 11.61 -6.78
C GLU A 80 13.57 10.99 -5.50
N PHE A 81 13.42 9.67 -5.31
CA PHE A 81 13.98 8.99 -4.14
C PHE A 81 15.51 9.03 -4.09
N ARG A 82 16.19 8.99 -5.24
CA ARG A 82 17.66 9.08 -5.30
C ARG A 82 18.17 10.48 -5.01
N GLU A 83 17.44 11.52 -5.43
CA GLU A 83 17.83 12.92 -5.21
C GLU A 83 17.56 13.41 -3.78
N ALA A 84 16.67 12.73 -3.05
CA ALA A 84 16.37 13.05 -1.65
C ALA A 84 17.33 12.42 -0.63
N LEU A 85 18.27 11.58 -1.08
CA LEU A 85 19.34 10.95 -0.29
C LEU A 85 20.66 11.72 -0.44
#